data_AF-A0A7S2PGU6-F1
#
_entry.id   AF-A0A7S2PGU6-F1
#
_cell.length_a   1.000
_cell.length_b   1.000
_cell.length_c   1.000
_cell.angle_alpha   90.00
_cell.angle_beta   90.00
_cell.angle_gamma   90.00
#
_symmetry.space_group_name_H-M   'P 1'
#
loop_
_entity.id
_entity.type
_entity.pdbx_description
1 polymer ?
#
loop_
_entity_poly.entity_id
_entity_poly.type
_entity_poly.pdbx_seq_one_letter_code
_entity_poly.pdbx_strand_id
1 'polypeptide(L)'
;GAMAPVGGSGRRSPARDDGLISEKVYVDEVEMPFRPNFLPEHEDGLPSDLEVFVRGLPRNCAERDLWEYLYQFGATDVKEILLLRRQKVSKGMAYIVFNRHDHAVLAKHKLHGCPAAQVPCGGQLPSPADAPGYLLARFSESERCINGRSCIYGTDMVGLLLGTRGKCMEQVKDASGLRKVLLTGRSMRSFGQVDEDPRLHMVVFYEAHEAENVTRAVEVWGKQLGDIHRELVEKAGKGMERGGPMPFPPMHMPPPHFMDPMMGKGGLPPPPMAPGMMGGPRPPMAPQAPPVDPATFEAPVLMQRQKLALAEEGESRVPSGPKVLEATCLRGRELRWQPWPDTTRFNEEYAMVPMRWGQKGELFALLRKRETGELRVCAADMHLPAERWPVLSTPATFSKTAKHRTFTFNEHLFVISIDRQTGGLTVFHVPDPSAAWSPAFQTTLPERPEDAEGLQGLSRAAKLCVIYAPDKSPHVLAVEPEGGNDGAASVFRIADPGQPWSRCAHAPAL
;
A
#
# COMPACT_ATOMS: atom_id res chain seq x y z
N GLY A 1 21.67 52.85 32.01
CA GLY A 1 22.93 52.16 32.32
C GLY A 1 22.67 50.67 32.32
N ALA A 2 23.38 49.97 31.43
CA ALA A 2 23.61 48.52 31.34
C ALA A 2 22.45 47.54 31.66
N MET A 3 21.97 46.89 30.58
CA MET A 3 21.15 45.68 30.59
C MET A 3 21.94 44.47 31.13
N ALA A 4 21.29 43.64 31.95
CA ALA A 4 21.70 42.27 32.24
C ALA A 4 20.92 41.31 31.32
N PRO A 5 21.56 40.28 30.74
CA PRO A 5 20.85 39.34 29.87
C PRO A 5 20.13 38.26 30.69
N VAL A 6 18.83 38.12 30.44
CA VAL A 6 18.03 36.97 30.88
C VAL A 6 18.35 35.81 29.95
N GLY A 7 19.02 34.78 30.49
CA GLY A 7 19.33 33.54 29.79
C GLY A 7 18.07 32.74 29.51
N GLY A 8 17.56 32.83 28.28
CA GLY A 8 16.53 31.93 27.77
C GLY A 8 17.10 30.53 27.59
N SER A 9 16.57 29.57 28.36
CA SER A 9 16.81 28.14 28.19
C SER A 9 16.16 27.67 26.87
N GLY A 10 16.87 27.88 25.77
CA GLY A 10 16.55 27.23 24.50
C GLY A 10 16.62 25.73 24.70
N ARG A 11 15.49 25.04 24.50
CA ARG A 11 15.44 23.60 24.29
C ARG A 11 16.42 23.28 23.16
N ARG A 12 17.60 22.77 23.52
CA ARG A 12 18.54 22.21 22.56
C ARG A 12 17.80 21.13 21.79
N SER A 13 17.73 21.28 20.47
CA SER A 13 17.44 20.19 19.55
C SER A 13 18.30 18.99 19.93
N PRO A 14 17.75 17.75 19.92
CA PRO A 14 18.53 16.57 20.28
C PRO A 14 19.76 16.51 19.36
N ALA A 15 20.92 16.28 19.96
CA ALA A 15 22.17 16.09 19.26
C ALA A 15 21.98 15.10 18.11
N ARG A 16 22.55 15.39 16.94
CA ARG A 16 22.62 14.43 15.85
C ARG A 16 23.34 13.18 16.39
N ASP A 17 22.66 12.05 16.41
CA ASP A 17 23.21 10.77 16.89
C ASP A 17 24.47 10.43 16.06
N ASP A 18 25.63 10.58 16.71
CA ASP A 18 26.96 10.38 16.16
C ASP A 18 27.23 8.87 15.97
N GLY A 19 27.13 8.39 14.73
CA GLY A 19 27.74 7.11 14.31
C GLY A 19 27.05 5.82 14.75
N LEU A 20 25.88 5.88 15.40
CA LEU A 20 25.13 4.67 15.78
C LEU A 20 24.48 4.02 14.55
N ILE A 21 24.64 2.70 14.45
CA ILE A 21 23.90 1.86 13.51
C ILE A 21 22.52 1.59 14.12
N SER A 22 21.47 1.70 13.30
CA SER A 22 20.13 1.24 13.66
C SER A 22 19.76 -0.01 12.88
N GLU A 23 19.15 -0.98 13.56
CA GLU A 23 18.63 -2.21 12.94
C GLU A 23 17.21 -2.51 13.43
N LYS A 24 16.38 -3.04 12.53
CA LYS A 24 15.06 -3.59 12.85
C LYS A 24 15.16 -5.07 13.16
N VAL A 25 14.62 -5.45 14.31
CA VAL A 25 14.44 -6.84 14.74
C VAL A 25 12.94 -7.08 14.88
N TYR A 26 12.36 -7.88 14.00
CA TYR A 26 10.92 -8.16 14.07
C TYR A 26 10.59 -9.21 15.13
N VAL A 27 9.40 -9.13 15.72
CA VAL A 27 8.97 -10.08 16.76
C VAL A 27 8.97 -11.52 16.25
N ASP A 28 8.69 -11.75 14.98
CA ASP A 28 8.70 -13.10 14.38
C ASP A 28 10.10 -13.69 14.16
N GLU A 29 11.16 -12.89 14.32
CA GLU A 29 12.53 -13.40 14.25
C GLU A 29 12.96 -14.13 15.52
N VAL A 30 12.32 -13.85 16.65
CA VAL A 30 12.69 -14.47 17.92
C VAL A 30 12.17 -15.91 17.98
N GLU A 31 12.91 -16.76 18.69
CA GLU A 31 12.46 -18.11 19.01
C GLU A 31 11.26 -18.06 19.97
N MET A 32 10.24 -18.87 19.70
CA MET A 32 9.01 -18.92 20.50
C MET A 32 8.68 -20.38 20.90
N PRO A 33 9.46 -20.99 21.81
CA PRO A 33 9.34 -22.41 22.13
C PRO A 33 8.02 -22.79 22.80
N PHE A 34 7.38 -21.85 23.50
CA PHE A 34 6.10 -22.07 24.18
C PHE A 34 4.93 -21.40 23.46
N ARG A 35 5.10 -21.06 22.17
CA ARG A 35 4.05 -20.41 21.39
C ARG A 35 2.77 -21.20 21.53
N PRO A 36 1.68 -20.59 22.01
CA PRO A 36 0.51 -21.37 22.31
C PRO A 36 -0.12 -21.88 21.02
N ASN A 37 -0.34 -23.20 20.96
CA ASN A 37 -1.22 -23.82 19.98
C ASN A 37 -2.46 -24.29 20.74
N PHE A 38 -3.27 -23.33 21.20
CA PHE A 38 -4.24 -23.53 22.27
C PHE A 38 -5.27 -24.62 22.00
N LEU A 39 -5.62 -24.87 20.73
CA LEU A 39 -6.64 -25.83 20.34
C LEU A 39 -6.35 -26.36 18.92
N PRO A 40 -6.59 -27.66 18.63
CA PRO A 40 -6.59 -28.17 17.25
C PRO A 40 -7.52 -27.36 16.33
N GLU A 41 -8.63 -26.85 16.87
CA GLU A 41 -9.62 -26.00 16.18
C GLU A 41 -9.06 -24.64 15.74
N HIS A 42 -7.91 -24.22 16.28
CA HIS A 42 -7.25 -22.96 15.98
C HIS A 42 -5.83 -23.15 15.43
N GLU A 43 -5.46 -24.38 15.06
CA GLU A 43 -4.24 -24.64 14.32
C GLU A 43 -4.20 -23.78 13.05
N ASP A 44 -5.37 -23.56 12.45
CA ASP A 44 -5.57 -22.71 11.27
C ASP A 44 -5.72 -21.21 11.57
N GLY A 45 -5.56 -20.79 12.82
CA GLY A 45 -5.63 -19.37 13.20
C GLY A 45 -7.06 -18.81 13.20
N LEU A 46 -7.17 -17.49 13.28
CA LEU A 46 -8.45 -16.79 13.17
C LEU A 46 -8.68 -16.30 11.74
N PRO A 47 -9.93 -16.07 11.29
CA PRO A 47 -10.22 -15.45 9.99
C PRO A 47 -9.54 -14.08 9.75
N SER A 48 -9.09 -13.42 10.83
CA SER A 48 -8.31 -12.19 10.78
C SER A 48 -6.80 -12.38 10.58
N ASP A 49 -6.30 -13.61 10.71
CA ASP A 49 -4.89 -13.94 10.49
C ASP A 49 -4.64 -14.05 8.98
N LEU A 50 -4.08 -13.00 8.39
CA LEU A 50 -3.84 -12.85 6.96
C LEU A 50 -2.34 -12.80 6.62
N GLU A 51 -1.47 -12.72 7.62
CA GLU A 51 -0.03 -12.64 7.45
C GLU A 51 0.67 -13.92 7.92
N VAL A 52 1.45 -14.52 7.02
CA VAL A 52 2.30 -15.69 7.27
C VAL A 52 3.75 -15.24 7.32
N PHE A 53 4.44 -15.58 8.40
CA PHE A 53 5.88 -15.46 8.50
C PHE A 53 6.55 -16.77 8.10
N VAL A 54 7.56 -16.66 7.23
CA VAL A 54 8.33 -17.79 6.71
C VAL A 54 9.80 -17.58 7.05
N ARG A 55 10.43 -18.59 7.65
CA ARG A 55 11.87 -18.65 7.91
C ARG A 55 12.47 -19.85 7.19
N GLY A 56 13.73 -19.73 6.81
CA GLY A 56 14.47 -20.78 6.13
C GLY A 56 14.51 -20.61 4.61
N LEU A 57 14.20 -19.44 4.08
CA LEU A 57 14.26 -19.22 2.64
C LEU A 57 15.71 -19.22 2.14
N PRO A 58 15.97 -19.70 0.91
CA PRO A 58 17.26 -19.54 0.27
C PRO A 58 17.70 -18.07 0.27
N ARG A 59 19.00 -17.79 0.47
CA ARG A 59 19.50 -16.40 0.55
C ARG A 59 19.33 -15.62 -0.75
N ASN A 60 19.31 -16.32 -1.89
CA ASN A 60 19.05 -15.76 -3.22
C ASN A 60 17.56 -15.69 -3.57
N CYS A 61 16.66 -16.11 -2.68
CA CYS A 61 15.22 -16.05 -2.91
C CYS A 61 14.75 -14.60 -3.08
N ALA A 62 14.08 -14.34 -4.21
CA ALA A 62 13.43 -13.08 -4.52
C ALA A 62 11.91 -13.15 -4.27
N GLU A 63 11.26 -11.99 -4.16
CA GLU A 63 9.81 -11.89 -3.96
C GLU A 63 9.04 -12.58 -5.09
N ARG A 64 9.55 -12.48 -6.33
CA ARG A 64 8.99 -13.16 -7.50
C ARG A 64 9.00 -14.68 -7.37
N ASP A 65 10.08 -15.26 -6.83
CA ASP A 65 10.20 -16.71 -6.66
C ASP A 65 9.14 -17.24 -5.70
N LEU A 66 8.96 -16.54 -4.57
CA LEU A 66 7.90 -16.85 -3.62
C LEU A 66 6.52 -16.69 -4.25
N TRP A 67 6.30 -15.62 -5.01
CA TRP A 67 5.02 -15.39 -5.68
C TRP A 67 4.66 -16.52 -6.65
N GLU A 68 5.60 -16.88 -7.54
CA GLU A 68 5.41 -17.98 -8.50
C GLU A 68 5.19 -19.31 -7.77
N TYR A 69 5.94 -19.57 -6.70
CA TYR A 69 5.80 -20.79 -5.91
C TYR A 69 4.43 -20.88 -5.20
N LEU A 70 3.98 -19.80 -4.55
CA LEU A 70 2.65 -19.72 -3.93
C LEU A 70 1.53 -19.93 -4.96
N TYR A 71 1.68 -19.32 -6.14
CA TYR A 71 0.72 -19.44 -7.23
C TYR A 71 0.57 -20.88 -7.73
N GLN A 72 1.68 -21.63 -7.82
CA GLN A 72 1.67 -23.03 -8.31
C GLN A 72 0.80 -23.97 -7.48
N PHE A 73 0.66 -23.73 -6.17
CA PHE A 73 -0.20 -24.55 -5.31
C PHE A 73 -1.52 -23.88 -4.92
N GLY A 74 -1.90 -22.79 -5.59
CA GLY A 74 -3.23 -22.17 -5.48
C GLY A 74 -3.35 -21.05 -4.44
N ALA A 75 -2.27 -20.65 -3.77
CA ALA A 75 -2.27 -19.50 -2.88
C ALA A 75 -2.13 -18.18 -3.69
N THR A 76 -3.13 -17.87 -4.51
CA THR A 76 -3.08 -16.79 -5.51
C THR A 76 -3.40 -15.39 -4.98
N ASP A 77 -4.07 -15.28 -3.84
CA ASP A 77 -4.57 -14.01 -3.30
C ASP A 77 -3.55 -13.30 -2.39
N VAL A 78 -2.30 -13.24 -2.86
CA VAL A 78 -1.21 -12.57 -2.15
C VAL A 78 -1.38 -11.06 -2.31
N LYS A 79 -1.31 -10.34 -1.20
CA LYS A 79 -1.38 -8.88 -1.12
C LYS A 79 0.02 -8.24 -1.09
N GLU A 80 0.95 -8.87 -0.38
CA GLU A 80 2.31 -8.35 -0.16
C GLU A 80 3.27 -9.49 0.16
N ILE A 81 4.50 -9.38 -0.32
CA ILE A 81 5.63 -10.15 0.17
C ILE A 81 6.71 -9.16 0.64
N LEU A 82 7.22 -9.34 1.85
CA LEU A 82 8.34 -8.57 2.39
C LEU A 82 9.48 -9.52 2.76
N LEU A 83 10.57 -9.48 1.99
CA LEU A 83 11.81 -10.17 2.35
C LEU A 83 12.61 -9.38 3.37
N LEU A 84 12.97 -10.04 4.48
CA LEU A 84 13.77 -9.42 5.54
C LEU A 84 15.24 -9.40 5.12
N ARG A 85 15.86 -8.22 5.25
CA ARG A 85 17.26 -8.00 4.89
C ARG A 85 18.00 -7.28 6.03
N ARG A 86 19.25 -7.68 6.28
CA ARG A 86 20.22 -6.97 7.14
C ARG A 86 21.35 -6.47 6.26
N GLN A 87 21.59 -5.16 6.25
CA GLN A 87 22.66 -4.55 5.43
C GLN A 87 22.59 -4.99 3.95
N LYS A 88 21.38 -5.04 3.38
CA LYS A 88 21.06 -5.52 2.02
C LYS A 88 21.22 -7.03 1.77
N VAL A 89 21.64 -7.81 2.77
CA VAL A 89 21.74 -9.27 2.68
C VAL A 89 20.45 -9.91 3.19
N SER A 90 19.92 -10.91 2.46
CA SER A 90 18.72 -11.66 2.88
C SER A 90 18.96 -12.36 4.22
N LYS A 91 17.97 -12.26 5.12
CA LYS A 91 17.94 -13.01 6.38
C LYS A 91 17.34 -14.41 6.21
N GLY A 92 16.95 -14.78 4.97
CA GLY A 92 16.24 -16.05 4.70
C GLY A 92 14.86 -16.09 5.35
N MET A 93 14.20 -14.93 5.46
CA MET A 93 12.91 -14.77 6.12
C MET A 93 12.01 -13.83 5.31
N ALA A 94 10.71 -14.07 5.35
CA ALA A 94 9.71 -13.24 4.68
C ALA A 94 8.42 -13.12 5.48
N TYR A 95 7.72 -12.00 5.30
CA TYR A 95 6.29 -11.92 5.53
C TYR A 95 5.54 -12.07 4.22
N ILE A 96 4.42 -12.79 4.25
CA ILE A 96 3.52 -12.98 3.12
C ILE A 96 2.12 -12.63 3.62
N VAL A 97 1.56 -11.53 3.11
CA VAL A 97 0.21 -11.06 3.46
C VAL A 97 -0.74 -11.47 2.36
N PHE A 98 -1.91 -11.98 2.73
CA PHE A 98 -2.99 -12.37 1.81
C PHE A 98 -4.19 -11.42 1.95
N ASN A 99 -5.08 -11.36 0.95
CA ASN A 99 -6.37 -10.68 1.14
C ASN A 99 -7.43 -11.60 1.78
N ARG A 100 -7.19 -12.92 1.78
CA ARG A 100 -8.08 -13.92 2.37
C ARG A 100 -7.34 -14.92 3.25
N HIS A 101 -8.02 -15.34 4.31
CA HIS A 101 -7.51 -16.24 5.33
C HIS A 101 -7.25 -17.66 4.82
N ASP A 102 -8.13 -18.19 3.97
CA ASP A 102 -7.99 -19.54 3.41
C ASP A 102 -6.71 -19.70 2.58
N HIS A 103 -6.31 -18.67 1.84
CA HIS A 103 -5.03 -18.64 1.13
C HIS A 103 -3.83 -18.57 2.09
N ALA A 104 -3.95 -17.84 3.22
CA ALA A 104 -2.92 -17.79 4.25
C ALA A 104 -2.74 -19.15 4.95
N VAL A 105 -3.85 -19.83 5.29
CA VAL A 105 -3.84 -21.20 5.82
C VAL A 105 -3.18 -22.16 4.85
N LEU A 106 -3.58 -22.12 3.56
CA LEU A 106 -3.00 -22.95 2.52
C LEU A 106 -1.49 -22.73 2.40
N ALA A 107 -1.04 -21.48 2.35
CA ALA A 107 0.38 -21.14 2.27
C ALA A 107 1.15 -21.61 3.50
N LYS A 108 0.63 -21.39 4.72
CA LYS A 108 1.23 -21.90 5.97
C LYS A 108 1.46 -23.41 5.87
N HIS A 109 0.44 -24.19 5.51
CA HIS A 109 0.51 -25.65 5.45
C HIS A 109 1.44 -26.17 4.34
N LYS A 110 1.45 -25.52 3.18
CA LYS A 110 2.29 -25.95 2.05
C LYS A 110 3.76 -25.57 2.24
N LEU A 111 4.03 -24.45 2.91
CA LEU A 111 5.39 -23.99 3.16
C LEU A 111 6.00 -24.66 4.39
N HIS A 112 5.23 -24.88 5.46
CA HIS A 112 5.77 -25.43 6.69
C HIS A 112 6.29 -26.86 6.48
N GLY A 113 7.55 -27.11 6.85
CA GLY A 113 8.19 -28.41 6.65
C GLY A 113 8.56 -28.72 5.20
N CYS A 114 8.38 -27.78 4.27
CA CYS A 114 8.82 -27.94 2.89
C CYS A 114 10.35 -27.77 2.80
N PRO A 115 11.09 -28.60 2.05
CA PRO A 115 12.52 -28.37 1.84
C PRO A 115 12.77 -27.01 1.18
N ALA A 116 13.69 -26.20 1.72
CA ALA A 116 13.97 -24.86 1.18
C ALA A 116 14.42 -24.89 -0.29
N ALA A 117 15.05 -25.98 -0.72
CA ALA A 117 15.49 -26.21 -2.10
C ALA A 117 14.33 -26.37 -3.11
N GLN A 118 13.09 -26.58 -2.65
CA GLN A 118 11.92 -26.62 -3.55
C GLN A 118 11.43 -25.24 -3.97
N VAL A 119 11.84 -24.18 -3.28
CA VAL A 119 11.53 -22.81 -3.71
C VAL A 119 12.39 -22.51 -4.94
N PRO A 120 11.79 -22.24 -6.11
CA PRO A 120 12.50 -22.08 -7.36
C PRO A 120 13.22 -20.72 -7.40
N CYS A 121 14.40 -20.64 -6.78
CA CYS A 121 15.22 -19.43 -6.80
C CYS A 121 16.12 -19.44 -8.05
N GLY A 122 15.87 -18.51 -8.97
CA GLY A 122 16.54 -18.48 -10.28
C GLY A 122 18.07 -18.56 -10.19
N GLY A 123 18.65 -19.68 -10.64
CA GLY A 123 19.98 -19.70 -11.26
C GLY A 123 21.13 -20.40 -10.53
N GLN A 124 21.01 -20.79 -9.26
CA GLN A 124 22.05 -21.61 -8.59
C GLN A 124 21.41 -22.60 -7.63
N LEU A 125 21.71 -23.89 -7.81
CA LEU A 125 21.43 -24.91 -6.80
C LEU A 125 22.05 -24.43 -5.48
N PRO A 126 21.29 -24.41 -4.37
CA PRO A 126 21.84 -24.05 -3.08
C PRO A 126 23.04 -24.95 -2.79
N SER A 127 24.17 -24.37 -2.37
CA SER A 127 25.22 -25.16 -1.75
C SER A 127 24.60 -25.91 -0.57
N PRO A 128 24.86 -27.23 -0.38
CA PRO A 128 24.30 -28.01 0.73
C PRO A 128 24.55 -27.39 2.12
N ALA A 129 25.53 -26.49 2.24
CA ALA A 129 25.88 -25.78 3.45
C ALA A 129 24.99 -24.54 3.75
N ASP A 130 24.29 -23.99 2.75
CA ASP A 130 23.60 -22.70 2.85
C ASP A 130 22.06 -22.80 2.88
N ALA A 131 21.50 -23.96 2.55
CA ALA A 131 20.06 -24.19 2.63
C ALA A 131 19.69 -24.71 4.03
N PRO A 132 18.92 -23.94 4.83
CA PRO A 132 18.23 -24.53 5.97
C PRO A 132 17.35 -25.68 5.46
N GLY A 133 17.47 -26.86 6.07
CA GLY A 133 16.93 -28.09 5.49
C GLY A 133 15.42 -28.02 5.19
N TYR A 134 14.68 -27.23 5.96
CA TYR A 134 13.24 -27.08 5.85
C TYR A 134 12.80 -25.65 6.16
N LEU A 135 11.73 -25.22 5.49
CA LEU A 135 11.03 -23.98 5.75
C LEU A 135 10.19 -24.11 7.02
N LEU A 136 10.19 -23.06 7.82
CA LEU A 136 9.28 -22.88 8.95
C LEU A 136 8.28 -21.79 8.57
N ALA A 137 7.03 -22.16 8.32
CA ALA A 137 5.95 -21.19 8.09
C ALA A 137 4.95 -21.19 9.25
N ARG A 138 4.49 -20.01 9.64
CA ARG A 138 3.53 -19.83 10.74
C ARG A 138 2.78 -18.51 10.56
N PHE A 139 1.59 -18.37 11.15
CA PHE A 139 0.97 -17.05 11.23
C PHE A 139 1.85 -16.06 11.99
N SER A 140 1.85 -14.81 11.53
CA SER A 140 2.65 -13.71 12.04
C SER A 140 2.29 -13.37 13.48
N GLU A 141 3.28 -13.44 14.37
CA GLU A 141 3.15 -12.95 15.73
C GLU A 141 3.01 -11.42 15.75
N SER A 142 3.64 -10.72 14.80
CA SER A 142 3.46 -9.28 14.61
C SER A 142 1.98 -8.92 14.40
N GLU A 143 1.31 -9.56 13.43
CA GLU A 143 -0.12 -9.32 13.16
C GLU A 143 -0.98 -9.61 14.39
N ARG A 144 -0.74 -10.75 15.05
CA ARG A 144 -1.46 -11.13 16.26
C ARG A 144 -1.26 -10.14 17.40
N CYS A 145 -0.04 -9.65 17.62
CA CYS A 145 0.20 -8.64 18.65
C CYS A 145 -0.54 -7.33 18.35
N ILE A 146 -0.50 -6.87 17.09
CA ILE A 146 -1.10 -5.60 16.67
C ILE A 146 -2.63 -5.66 16.72
N ASN A 147 -3.22 -6.82 16.45
CA ASN A 147 -4.67 -7.03 16.56
C ASN A 147 -5.17 -6.97 18.02
N GLY A 148 -4.26 -6.89 19.00
CA GLY A 148 -4.57 -6.73 20.41
C GLY A 148 -5.49 -7.84 20.92
N ARG A 149 -6.54 -7.48 21.65
CA ARG A 149 -7.50 -8.46 22.21
C ARG A 149 -8.31 -9.23 21.16
N SER A 150 -8.27 -8.81 19.90
CA SER A 150 -8.95 -9.51 18.80
C SER A 150 -8.12 -10.65 18.21
N CYS A 151 -6.89 -10.84 18.67
CA CYS A 151 -6.07 -11.97 18.24
C CYS A 151 -6.45 -13.26 18.97
N ILE A 152 -5.85 -14.37 18.54
CA ILE A 152 -6.11 -15.72 19.08
C ILE A 152 -5.85 -15.84 20.59
N TYR A 153 -5.04 -14.94 21.16
CA TYR A 153 -4.70 -14.95 22.58
C TYR A 153 -5.75 -14.25 23.46
N GLY A 154 -6.68 -13.48 22.87
CA GLY A 154 -7.69 -12.73 23.62
C GLY A 154 -7.10 -11.68 24.58
N THR A 155 -5.83 -11.29 24.40
CA THR A 155 -5.10 -10.40 25.31
C THR A 155 -4.29 -9.36 24.54
N ASP A 156 -3.96 -8.26 25.19
CA ASP A 156 -3.09 -7.22 24.65
C ASP A 156 -1.61 -7.62 24.78
N MET A 157 -1.09 -8.31 23.77
CA MET A 157 0.31 -8.76 23.73
C MET A 157 1.30 -7.59 23.73
N VAL A 158 0.97 -6.46 23.09
CA VAL A 158 1.86 -5.29 23.05
C VAL A 158 2.01 -4.71 24.45
N GLY A 159 0.91 -4.61 25.20
CA GLY A 159 0.93 -4.20 26.61
C GLY A 159 1.80 -5.13 27.48
N LEU A 160 1.71 -6.45 27.26
CA LEU A 160 2.54 -7.43 27.99
C LEU A 160 4.02 -7.34 27.62
N LEU A 161 4.33 -7.17 26.33
CA LEU A 161 5.71 -7.02 25.83
C LEU A 161 6.38 -5.72 26.27
N LEU A 162 5.62 -4.63 26.41
CA LEU A 162 6.14 -3.37 26.95
C LEU A 162 6.29 -3.45 28.49
N GLY A 163 5.37 -4.13 29.15
CA GLY A 163 5.25 -4.10 30.60
C GLY A 163 4.88 -2.73 31.15
N THR A 164 4.93 -2.57 32.47
CA THR A 164 4.57 -1.31 33.13
C THR A 164 5.59 -0.23 32.75
N ARG A 165 5.14 0.83 32.06
CA ARG A 165 5.97 1.96 31.61
C ARG A 165 7.15 1.58 30.70
N GLY A 166 7.05 0.49 29.94
CA GLY A 166 8.11 0.08 29.02
C GLY A 166 9.30 -0.66 29.67
N LYS A 167 9.18 -1.05 30.94
CA LYS A 167 10.25 -1.74 31.71
C LYS A 167 10.81 -2.98 31.02
N CYS A 168 10.01 -3.71 30.26
CA CYS A 168 10.50 -4.89 29.55
C CYS A 168 11.52 -4.51 28.46
N MET A 169 11.31 -3.39 27.77
CA MET A 169 12.26 -2.88 26.76
C MET A 169 13.52 -2.28 27.38
N GLU A 170 13.40 -1.66 28.56
CA GLU A 170 14.56 -1.27 29.37
C GLU A 170 15.39 -2.50 29.76
N GLN A 171 14.73 -3.58 30.20
CA GLN A 171 15.43 -4.84 30.50
C GLN A 171 16.11 -5.44 29.28
N VAL A 172 15.49 -5.43 28.10
CA VAL A 172 16.12 -5.88 26.85
C VAL A 172 17.37 -5.05 26.56
N LYS A 173 17.27 -3.72 26.66
CA LYS A 173 18.41 -2.81 26.49
C LYS A 173 19.55 -3.12 27.46
N ASP A 174 19.25 -3.19 28.75
CA ASP A 174 20.26 -3.36 29.79
C ASP A 174 20.94 -4.73 29.73
N ALA A 175 20.17 -5.80 29.47
CA ALA A 175 20.69 -7.16 29.36
C ALA A 175 21.51 -7.40 28.09
N SER A 176 21.17 -6.72 26.99
CA SER A 176 21.88 -6.84 25.71
C SER A 176 23.10 -5.92 25.60
N GLY A 177 23.15 -4.83 26.39
CA GLY A 177 24.18 -3.80 26.28
C GLY A 177 23.98 -2.85 25.10
N LEU A 178 22.79 -2.81 24.50
CA LEU A 178 22.47 -1.88 23.41
C LEU A 178 22.39 -0.43 23.93
N ARG A 179 22.73 0.53 23.06
CA ARG A 179 22.66 1.96 23.40
C ARG A 179 21.22 2.42 23.58
N LYS A 180 20.34 1.94 22.72
CA LYS A 180 18.91 2.29 22.71
C LYS A 180 18.09 1.15 22.10
N VAL A 181 16.90 0.96 22.65
CA VAL A 181 15.91 -0.02 22.21
C VAL A 181 14.57 0.68 22.18
N LEU A 182 13.86 0.60 21.05
CA LEU A 182 12.52 1.15 20.87
C LEU A 182 11.62 0.06 20.29
N LEU A 183 10.40 -0.08 20.81
CA LEU A 183 9.40 -1.00 20.26
C LEU A 183 8.35 -0.20 19.51
N THR A 184 8.13 -0.54 18.24
CA THR A 184 7.23 0.18 17.34
C THR A 184 6.41 -0.78 16.49
N GLY A 185 5.31 -0.27 15.94
CA GLY A 185 4.36 -1.00 15.11
C GLY A 185 3.10 -0.17 14.89
N ARG A 186 2.16 -0.70 14.10
CA ARG A 186 0.90 -0.02 13.80
C ARG A 186 0.18 0.35 15.10
N SER A 187 -0.32 1.59 15.16
CA SER A 187 -1.09 2.14 16.28
C SER A 187 -0.33 2.32 17.60
N MET A 188 1.00 2.14 17.63
CA MET A 188 1.83 2.43 18.80
C MET A 188 2.25 3.91 18.86
N ARG A 189 1.41 4.77 19.45
CA ARG A 189 1.70 6.22 19.57
C ARG A 189 2.58 6.57 20.77
N SER A 190 2.61 5.71 21.80
CA SER A 190 3.07 6.07 23.15
C SER A 190 4.54 5.76 23.44
N PHE A 191 5.20 4.94 22.62
CA PHE A 191 6.55 4.42 22.89
C PHE A 191 7.57 4.74 21.78
N GLY A 192 7.34 5.87 21.09
CA GLY A 192 8.22 6.39 20.06
C GLY A 192 8.00 5.69 18.72
N GLN A 193 7.13 6.27 17.87
CA GLN A 193 7.07 5.86 16.48
C GLN A 193 8.38 6.28 15.80
N VAL A 194 9.20 5.29 15.46
CA VAL A 194 10.53 5.50 14.87
C VAL A 194 10.47 5.37 13.35
N ASP A 195 9.46 4.69 12.84
CA ASP A 195 9.21 4.50 11.41
C ASP A 195 7.75 4.14 11.10
N GLU A 196 7.47 3.89 9.83
CA GLU A 196 6.13 3.62 9.26
C GLU A 196 5.86 2.14 8.99
N ASP A 197 6.75 1.22 9.38
CA ASP A 197 6.49 -0.21 9.17
C ASP A 197 5.38 -0.66 10.13
N PRO A 198 4.25 -1.18 9.61
CA PRO A 198 3.12 -1.53 10.45
C PRO A 198 3.41 -2.72 11.36
N ARG A 199 4.44 -3.54 11.09
CA ARG A 199 4.73 -4.77 11.84
C ARG A 199 5.32 -4.47 13.20
N LEU A 200 5.09 -5.35 14.17
CA LEU A 200 5.68 -5.20 15.49
C LEU A 200 7.17 -5.54 15.43
N HIS A 201 8.00 -4.55 15.71
CA HIS A 201 9.45 -4.73 15.69
C HIS A 201 10.15 -3.80 16.67
N MET A 202 11.34 -4.22 17.06
CA MET A 202 12.27 -3.44 17.84
C MET A 202 13.24 -2.71 16.91
N VAL A 203 13.47 -1.43 17.16
CA VAL A 203 14.58 -0.67 16.56
C VAL A 203 15.69 -0.58 17.59
N VAL A 204 16.82 -1.23 17.30
CA VAL A 204 17.99 -1.27 18.16
C VAL A 204 19.06 -0.32 17.64
N PHE A 205 19.79 0.33 18.56
CA PHE A 205 20.89 1.23 18.24
C PHE A 205 22.17 0.76 18.93
N TYR A 206 23.27 0.67 18.17
CA TYR A 206 24.54 0.11 18.63
C TYR A 206 25.69 0.64 17.77
N GLU A 207 26.93 0.49 18.26
CA GLU A 207 28.12 0.81 17.49
C GLU A 207 28.55 -0.36 16.60
N ALA A 208 29.29 -0.11 15.51
CA ALA A 208 29.66 -1.16 14.55
C ALA A 208 30.33 -2.40 15.16
N HIS A 209 31.13 -2.22 16.21
CA HIS A 209 31.83 -3.29 16.92
C HIS A 209 30.95 -4.04 17.95
N GLU A 210 29.73 -3.55 18.21
CA GLU A 210 28.77 -4.10 19.17
C GLU A 210 27.66 -4.92 18.49
N ALA A 211 27.84 -5.35 17.23
CA ALA A 211 26.81 -6.05 16.46
C ALA A 211 26.29 -7.34 17.14
N GLU A 212 27.11 -7.99 17.98
CA GLU A 212 26.72 -9.16 18.76
C GLU A 212 25.66 -8.85 19.83
N ASN A 213 25.54 -7.58 20.26
CA ASN A 213 24.53 -7.14 21.21
C ASN A 213 23.12 -7.29 20.62
N VAL A 214 22.98 -7.22 19.29
CA VAL A 214 21.69 -7.45 18.61
C VAL A 214 21.24 -8.91 18.81
N THR A 215 22.15 -9.87 18.69
CA THR A 215 21.85 -11.30 18.93
C THR A 215 21.41 -11.53 20.38
N ARG A 216 22.12 -10.93 21.34
CA ARG A 216 21.73 -11.00 22.76
C ARG A 216 20.35 -10.37 23.00
N ALA A 217 20.04 -9.26 22.33
CA ALA A 217 18.72 -8.64 22.43
C ALA A 217 17.61 -9.54 21.87
N VAL A 218 17.85 -10.21 20.74
CA VAL A 218 16.92 -11.21 20.16
C VAL A 218 16.66 -12.35 21.15
N GLU A 219 17.70 -12.87 21.81
CA GLU A 219 17.56 -13.94 22.82
C GLU A 219 16.77 -13.50 24.05
N VAL A 220 17.09 -12.32 24.61
CA VAL A 220 16.39 -11.78 25.78
C VAL A 220 14.92 -11.49 25.44
N TRP A 221 14.66 -10.89 24.29
CA TRP A 221 13.29 -10.59 23.85
C TRP A 221 12.49 -11.86 23.54
N GLY A 222 13.13 -12.85 22.92
CA GLY A 222 12.53 -14.18 22.69
C GLY A 222 12.20 -14.90 23.99
N LYS A 223 13.06 -14.80 25.00
CA LYS A 223 12.76 -15.33 26.34
C LYS A 223 11.56 -14.63 26.98
N GLN A 224 11.50 -13.29 26.94
CA GLN A 224 10.35 -12.52 27.45
C GLN A 224 9.05 -12.94 26.76
N LEU A 225 9.04 -13.05 25.42
CA LEU A 225 7.87 -13.50 24.66
C LEU A 225 7.49 -14.95 25.00
N GLY A 226 8.48 -15.85 25.12
CA GLY A 226 8.27 -17.24 25.52
C GLY A 226 7.67 -17.37 26.93
N ASP A 227 8.09 -16.54 27.88
CA ASP A 227 7.53 -16.52 29.23
C ASP A 227 6.09 -15.99 29.24
N ILE A 228 5.78 -14.95 28.46
CA ILE A 228 4.41 -14.47 28.24
C ILE A 228 3.54 -15.60 27.66
N HIS A 229 4.02 -16.27 26.60
CA HIS A 229 3.31 -17.37 25.97
C HIS A 229 3.05 -18.52 26.95
N ARG A 230 4.04 -18.91 27.74
CA ARG A 230 3.90 -19.93 28.80
C ARG A 230 2.81 -19.55 29.80
N GLU A 231 2.81 -18.31 30.28
CA GLU A 231 1.77 -17.85 31.21
C GLU A 231 0.36 -17.92 30.61
N LEU A 232 0.22 -17.62 29.30
CA LEU A 232 -1.07 -17.72 28.63
C LEU A 232 -1.54 -19.17 28.54
N VAL A 233 -0.65 -20.11 28.23
CA VAL A 233 -0.92 -21.57 28.26
C VAL A 233 -1.37 -22.02 29.66
N GLU A 234 -0.66 -21.62 30.71
CA GLU A 234 -1.00 -21.97 32.08
C GLU A 234 -2.34 -21.38 32.55
N LYS A 235 -2.66 -20.14 32.13
CA LYS A 235 -3.95 -19.49 32.42
C LYS A 235 -5.11 -20.17 31.71
N ALA A 236 -4.93 -20.59 30.46
CA ALA A 236 -5.94 -21.31 29.69
C ALA A 236 -6.27 -22.68 30.32
N GLY A 237 -5.25 -23.43 30.75
CA GLY A 237 -5.45 -24.75 31.39
C GLY A 237 -6.24 -24.70 32.70
N LYS A 238 -5.99 -23.69 33.55
CA LYS A 238 -6.69 -23.51 34.84
C LYS A 238 -8.15 -23.09 34.69
N GLY A 239 -8.54 -22.50 33.55
CA GLY A 239 -9.91 -22.10 33.26
C GLY A 239 -10.84 -23.29 32.99
N MET A 240 -10.32 -24.38 32.41
CA MET A 240 -11.11 -25.57 32.07
C MET A 240 -11.57 -26.39 33.28
N GLU A 241 -10.80 -26.41 34.39
CA GLU A 241 -11.18 -27.19 35.59
C GLU A 241 -12.35 -26.57 36.38
N ARG A 242 -12.71 -25.30 36.11
CA ARG A 242 -13.79 -24.60 36.83
C ARG A 242 -15.10 -24.46 36.04
N GLY A 243 -15.32 -25.26 35.00
CA GLY A 243 -16.65 -25.50 34.40
C GLY A 243 -17.41 -24.28 33.84
N GLY A 244 -16.76 -23.13 33.69
CA GLY A 244 -17.35 -21.95 33.07
C GLY A 244 -17.03 -21.91 31.58
N PRO A 245 -18.02 -21.73 30.68
CA PRO A 245 -17.73 -21.51 29.27
C PRO A 245 -16.82 -20.28 29.12
N MET A 246 -15.76 -20.41 28.32
CA MET A 246 -14.86 -19.30 27.98
C MET A 246 -15.69 -18.10 27.50
N PRO A 247 -15.32 -16.86 27.84
CA PRO A 247 -16.06 -15.66 27.46
C PRO A 247 -15.74 -15.27 26.01
N PHE A 248 -15.77 -16.23 25.08
CA PHE A 248 -15.84 -15.90 23.67
C PHE A 248 -17.31 -15.65 23.34
N PRO A 249 -17.67 -14.45 22.85
CA PRO A 249 -19.01 -14.23 22.35
C PRO A 249 -19.29 -15.30 21.28
N PRO A 250 -20.44 -15.99 21.32
CA PRO A 250 -20.77 -17.00 20.32
C PRO A 250 -20.83 -16.32 18.96
N MET A 251 -19.80 -16.55 18.14
CA MET A 251 -19.82 -16.17 16.74
C MET A 251 -20.87 -17.06 16.08
N HIS A 252 -22.06 -16.50 15.88
CA HIS A 252 -23.13 -17.10 15.08
C HIS A 252 -22.63 -17.27 13.64
N MET A 253 -21.99 -18.40 13.38
CA MET A 253 -21.83 -18.92 12.02
C MET A 253 -23.19 -19.48 11.60
N PRO A 254 -23.83 -18.97 10.52
CA PRO A 254 -24.96 -19.67 9.93
C PRO A 254 -24.49 -21.06 9.48
N PRO A 255 -25.31 -22.11 9.63
CA PRO A 255 -24.92 -23.46 9.26
C PRO A 255 -24.57 -23.52 7.76
N PRO A 256 -23.58 -24.32 7.36
CA PRO A 256 -23.24 -24.48 5.97
C PRO A 256 -24.44 -25.10 5.24
N HIS A 257 -24.92 -24.41 4.20
CA HIS A 257 -25.86 -24.99 3.25
C HIS A 257 -25.18 -26.19 2.58
N PHE A 258 -25.54 -27.38 3.03
CA PHE A 258 -25.32 -28.62 2.29
C PHE A 258 -26.06 -28.50 0.96
N MET A 259 -25.31 -28.30 -0.12
CA MET A 259 -25.86 -28.52 -1.46
C MET A 259 -25.84 -30.02 -1.74
N ASP A 260 -27.03 -30.58 -1.94
CA ASP A 260 -27.22 -31.95 -2.40
C ASP A 260 -26.60 -32.16 -3.80
N PRO A 261 -26.05 -33.35 -4.08
CA PRO A 261 -25.42 -33.66 -5.35
C PRO A 261 -26.46 -34.02 -6.41
N MET A 262 -26.62 -33.16 -7.42
CA MET A 262 -27.34 -33.53 -8.64
C MET A 262 -26.53 -34.56 -9.43
N MET A 263 -27.06 -35.79 -9.48
CA MET A 263 -26.65 -36.83 -10.41
C MET A 263 -27.04 -36.46 -11.85
N GLY A 264 -26.04 -36.21 -12.70
CA GLY A 264 -26.19 -36.11 -14.16
C GLY A 264 -25.53 -37.29 -14.86
N LYS A 265 -26.34 -38.16 -15.47
CA LYS A 265 -25.94 -39.27 -16.35
C LYS A 265 -25.56 -38.78 -17.76
N GLY A 266 -24.59 -39.45 -18.38
CA GLY A 266 -24.31 -39.46 -19.83
C GLY A 266 -23.10 -38.61 -20.23
N GLY A 267 -22.01 -39.10 -20.82
CA GLY A 267 -21.79 -40.31 -21.61
C GLY A 267 -21.52 -39.93 -23.06
N LEU A 268 -20.28 -39.55 -23.41
CA LEU A 268 -19.75 -39.58 -24.77
C LEU A 268 -18.24 -39.94 -24.76
N PRO A 269 -17.77 -40.84 -25.63
CA PRO A 269 -16.36 -41.22 -25.71
C PRO A 269 -15.52 -40.22 -26.53
N PRO A 270 -14.19 -40.15 -26.32
CA PRO A 270 -13.30 -39.28 -27.07
C PRO A 270 -13.03 -39.83 -28.50
N PRO A 271 -12.80 -38.94 -29.49
CA PRO A 271 -12.42 -39.34 -30.84
C PRO A 271 -10.94 -39.81 -30.92
N PRO A 272 -10.59 -40.60 -31.95
CA PRO A 272 -9.28 -41.23 -32.07
C PRO A 272 -8.19 -40.23 -32.50
N MET A 273 -6.99 -40.39 -31.94
CA MET A 273 -5.79 -39.63 -32.32
C MET A 273 -5.31 -40.02 -33.72
N ALA A 274 -5.00 -39.02 -34.54
CA ALA A 274 -4.30 -39.19 -35.81
C ALA A 274 -2.78 -39.31 -35.61
N PRO A 275 -2.08 -40.22 -36.32
CA PRO A 275 -0.64 -40.38 -36.20
C PRO A 275 0.14 -39.52 -37.20
N GLY A 276 1.21 -38.90 -36.70
CA GLY A 276 2.44 -38.63 -37.46
C GLY A 276 2.55 -37.30 -38.20
N MET A 277 3.44 -36.43 -37.73
CA MET A 277 4.26 -35.63 -38.63
C MET A 277 5.71 -35.53 -38.11
N MET A 278 6.61 -36.06 -38.93
CA MET A 278 8.05 -36.03 -38.82
C MET A 278 8.60 -34.62 -39.08
N GLY A 279 9.78 -34.37 -38.51
CA GLY A 279 10.42 -33.06 -38.41
C GLY A 279 10.94 -32.44 -39.70
N GLY A 280 11.17 -31.13 -39.61
CA GLY A 280 11.98 -30.32 -40.51
C GLY A 280 13.03 -29.51 -39.73
N PRO A 281 14.16 -29.15 -40.36
CA PRO A 281 15.31 -28.56 -39.67
C PRO A 281 15.08 -27.08 -39.30
N ARG A 282 15.54 -26.69 -38.11
CA ARG A 282 15.53 -25.30 -37.63
C ARG A 282 16.66 -24.49 -38.30
N PRO A 283 16.42 -23.22 -38.71
CA PRO A 283 17.47 -22.32 -39.19
C PRO A 283 18.33 -21.78 -38.02
N PRO A 284 19.55 -21.30 -38.30
CA PRO A 284 20.49 -20.84 -37.28
C PRO A 284 20.04 -19.52 -36.63
N MET A 285 20.11 -19.46 -35.29
CA MET A 285 19.81 -18.26 -34.51
C MET A 285 20.90 -17.20 -34.68
N ALA A 286 20.47 -15.96 -34.95
CA ALA A 286 21.29 -14.76 -34.85
C ALA A 286 21.65 -14.46 -33.37
N PRO A 287 22.77 -13.77 -33.09
CA PRO A 287 23.21 -13.48 -31.73
C PRO A 287 22.20 -12.57 -30.99
N GLN A 288 21.67 -13.06 -29.88
CA GLN A 288 20.80 -12.29 -28.99
C GLN A 288 21.60 -11.26 -28.20
N ALA A 289 21.08 -10.03 -28.14
CA ALA A 289 21.53 -8.99 -27.22
C ALA A 289 21.40 -9.47 -25.75
N PRO A 290 22.22 -8.95 -24.82
CA PRO A 290 22.19 -9.37 -23.42
C PRO A 290 20.80 -9.13 -22.79
N PRO A 291 20.35 -10.04 -21.90
CA PRO A 291 19.04 -9.93 -21.26
C PRO A 291 19.00 -8.70 -20.35
N VAL A 292 17.98 -7.87 -20.55
CA VAL A 292 17.63 -6.77 -19.66
C VAL A 292 17.07 -7.36 -18.36
N ASP A 293 17.64 -6.93 -17.23
CA ASP A 293 17.39 -7.41 -15.87
C ASP A 293 15.93 -7.12 -15.43
N PRO A 294 15.09 -8.14 -15.15
CA PRO A 294 13.66 -7.92 -14.91
C PRO A 294 13.33 -7.96 -13.42
N ALA A 295 13.72 -6.96 -12.61
CA ALA A 295 13.18 -6.82 -11.26
C ALA A 295 13.49 -5.49 -10.57
N THR A 296 12.78 -4.41 -10.92
CA THR A 296 12.18 -3.57 -9.88
C THR A 296 10.87 -3.04 -10.42
N PHE A 297 9.74 -3.36 -9.79
CA PHE A 297 8.49 -2.67 -10.10
C PHE A 297 8.61 -1.26 -9.55
N GLU A 298 9.03 -0.36 -10.42
CA GLU A 298 8.89 1.05 -10.22
C GLU A 298 7.48 1.41 -10.69
N ALA A 299 6.67 2.01 -9.83
CA ALA A 299 5.38 2.58 -10.22
C ALA A 299 5.58 4.10 -10.25
N PRO A 300 5.35 4.79 -11.38
CA PRO A 300 5.42 6.23 -11.40
C PRO A 300 4.37 6.79 -10.43
N VAL A 301 4.73 7.84 -9.68
CA VAL A 301 3.83 8.57 -8.77
C VAL A 301 4.01 10.05 -9.04
N LEU A 302 2.93 10.71 -9.44
CA LEU A 302 2.96 12.14 -9.74
C LEU A 302 2.56 12.93 -8.50
N MET A 303 3.44 13.80 -7.98
CA MET A 303 3.11 14.72 -6.89
C MET A 303 3.14 16.18 -7.36
N GLN A 304 2.15 16.95 -6.94
CA GLN A 304 2.12 18.39 -7.19
C GLN A 304 2.60 19.12 -5.94
N ARG A 305 3.81 19.70 -5.95
CA ARG A 305 4.29 20.53 -4.85
C ARG A 305 3.97 21.98 -5.10
N GLN A 306 2.97 22.51 -4.41
CA GLN A 306 2.74 23.95 -4.39
C GLN A 306 3.77 24.57 -3.42
N LYS A 307 4.71 25.37 -3.93
CA LYS A 307 5.59 26.17 -3.07
C LYS A 307 4.70 27.17 -2.32
N LEU A 308 4.37 26.87 -1.07
CA LEU A 308 3.82 27.87 -0.15
C LEU A 308 4.91 28.91 0.02
N ALA A 309 4.78 30.05 -0.66
CA ALA A 309 5.58 31.22 -0.33
C ALA A 309 5.25 31.54 1.14
N LEU A 310 6.26 31.46 2.01
CA LEU A 310 6.15 32.07 3.32
C LEU A 310 5.87 33.55 3.04
N ALA A 311 4.68 34.00 3.42
CA ALA A 311 4.30 35.39 3.30
C ALA A 311 5.21 36.17 4.24
N GLU A 312 6.18 36.88 3.70
CA GLU A 312 6.74 38.02 4.42
C GLU A 312 5.62 39.06 4.50
N GLU A 313 5.27 39.45 5.73
CA GLU A 313 4.21 40.40 6.01
C GLU A 313 4.56 41.75 5.37
N GLY A 314 3.84 42.15 4.31
CA GLY A 314 3.93 43.54 3.84
C GLY A 314 3.54 43.83 2.39
N GLU A 315 3.56 42.86 1.46
CA GLU A 315 3.34 43.18 0.04
C GLU A 315 2.08 42.56 -0.57
N SER A 316 1.35 43.42 -1.27
CA SER A 316 0.10 43.15 -1.98
C SER A 316 0.25 42.00 -2.99
N ARG A 317 -0.63 41.01 -2.87
CA ARG A 317 -0.59 39.72 -3.58
C ARG A 317 -0.85 39.86 -5.08
N VAL A 318 0.15 39.57 -5.91
CA VAL A 318 -0.05 38.91 -7.20
C VAL A 318 0.62 37.53 -7.14
N PRO A 319 -0.12 36.42 -7.11
CA PRO A 319 0.48 35.10 -7.05
C PRO A 319 0.89 34.66 -8.48
N SER A 320 2.09 35.04 -8.93
CA SER A 320 2.63 34.62 -10.24
C SER A 320 3.95 33.86 -10.14
N GLY A 321 4.11 33.02 -9.12
CA GLY A 321 5.22 32.06 -9.05
C GLY A 321 4.88 30.72 -9.71
N PRO A 322 5.82 30.06 -10.40
CA PRO A 322 5.58 28.80 -11.10
C PRO A 322 5.20 27.67 -10.14
N LYS A 323 4.17 26.91 -10.49
CA LYS A 323 3.79 25.66 -9.82
C LYS A 323 4.72 24.56 -10.30
N VAL A 324 5.71 24.20 -9.50
CA VAL A 324 6.61 23.08 -9.79
C VAL A 324 5.84 21.77 -9.59
N LEU A 325 5.74 20.95 -10.63
CA LEU A 325 5.32 19.55 -10.50
C LEU A 325 6.59 18.72 -10.32
N GLU A 326 6.67 17.96 -9.23
CA GLU A 326 7.76 17.00 -9.00
C GLU A 326 7.18 15.60 -9.20
N ALA A 327 7.64 14.87 -10.22
CA ALA A 327 7.30 13.45 -10.36
C ALA A 327 8.24 12.62 -9.46
N THR A 328 7.69 11.62 -8.77
CA THR A 328 8.43 10.66 -7.95
C THR A 328 8.22 9.25 -8.52
N CYS A 329 9.16 8.35 -8.29
CA CYS A 329 8.95 6.93 -8.59
C CYS A 329 8.77 6.19 -7.26
N LEU A 330 7.71 5.40 -7.20
CA LEU A 330 7.52 4.41 -6.15
C LEU A 330 8.41 3.22 -6.52
N ARG A 331 9.56 3.07 -5.87
CA ARG A 331 10.40 1.87 -6.05
C ARG A 331 10.08 0.90 -4.91
N GLY A 332 9.27 -0.12 -5.21
CA GLY A 332 8.70 -0.96 -4.15
C GLY A 332 7.70 -0.17 -3.29
N ARG A 333 8.06 0.15 -2.04
CA ARG A 333 7.24 0.97 -1.11
C ARG A 333 7.90 2.28 -0.69
N GLU A 334 9.12 2.55 -1.13
CA GLU A 334 9.80 3.82 -0.87
C GLU A 334 9.43 4.84 -1.93
N LEU A 335 8.87 5.98 -1.49
CA LEU A 335 8.87 7.22 -2.25
C LEU A 335 10.30 7.74 -2.29
N ARG A 336 11.02 7.51 -3.39
CA ARG A 336 12.33 8.14 -3.59
C ARG A 336 12.18 9.44 -4.37
N TRP A 337 12.72 10.50 -3.78
CA TRP A 337 12.96 11.75 -4.47
C TRP A 337 14.15 11.53 -5.41
N GLN A 338 13.87 11.29 -6.69
CA GLN A 338 14.89 11.42 -7.72
C GLN A 338 14.76 12.80 -8.34
N PRO A 339 15.86 13.55 -8.50
CA PRO A 339 15.83 14.77 -9.29
C PRO A 339 15.50 14.38 -10.73
N TRP A 340 14.31 14.77 -11.19
CA TRP A 340 13.94 14.70 -12.60
C TRP A 340 14.97 15.51 -13.40
N PRO A 341 15.42 15.07 -14.58
CA PRO A 341 16.37 15.83 -15.37
C PRO A 341 15.81 17.23 -15.66
N ASP A 342 16.58 18.24 -15.24
CA ASP A 342 16.42 19.69 -15.41
C ASP A 342 14.96 20.23 -15.42
N THR A 343 14.41 20.43 -14.22
CA THR A 343 13.03 20.90 -13.97
C THR A 343 12.81 22.40 -14.20
N THR A 344 13.83 23.15 -14.67
CA THR A 344 13.68 24.59 -14.91
C THR A 344 12.73 24.93 -16.05
N ARG A 345 12.38 23.96 -16.91
CA ARG A 345 11.40 24.11 -18.01
C ARG A 345 10.29 23.07 -18.02
N PHE A 346 10.20 22.24 -16.98
CA PHE A 346 9.12 21.27 -16.89
C PHE A 346 7.80 22.03 -16.62
N ASN A 347 6.76 21.75 -17.41
CA ASN A 347 5.36 22.13 -17.13
C ASN A 347 4.84 23.51 -17.59
N GLU A 348 5.55 24.24 -18.45
CA GLU A 348 5.00 25.46 -19.07
C GLU A 348 4.03 25.12 -20.21
N GLU A 349 4.36 24.14 -21.05
CA GLU A 349 3.58 23.83 -22.25
C GLU A 349 2.38 22.92 -21.99
N TYR A 350 2.43 22.06 -20.97
CA TYR A 350 1.38 21.09 -20.68
C TYR A 350 0.75 21.30 -19.30
N ALA A 351 -0.51 20.90 -19.17
CA ALA A 351 -1.20 20.69 -17.91
C ALA A 351 -1.52 19.20 -17.80
N MET A 352 -1.23 18.60 -16.66
CA MET A 352 -1.36 17.16 -16.46
C MET A 352 -2.45 16.86 -15.43
N VAL A 353 -3.28 15.85 -15.70
CA VAL A 353 -4.22 15.28 -14.74
C VAL A 353 -3.93 13.78 -14.61
N PRO A 354 -3.45 13.31 -13.45
CA PRO A 354 -3.18 11.90 -13.25
C PRO A 354 -4.49 11.10 -13.23
N MET A 355 -4.44 9.87 -13.75
CA MET A 355 -5.56 8.94 -13.84
C MET A 355 -5.09 7.57 -13.38
N ARG A 356 -5.96 6.84 -12.68
CA ARG A 356 -5.75 5.43 -12.35
C ARG A 356 -6.83 4.63 -13.05
N TRP A 357 -6.45 3.52 -13.66
CA TRP A 357 -7.36 2.61 -14.33
C TRP A 357 -6.92 1.16 -14.04
N GLY A 358 -7.85 0.21 -14.17
CA GLY A 358 -7.60 -1.20 -13.93
C GLY A 358 -7.58 -1.59 -12.44
N GLN A 359 -7.66 -2.91 -12.19
CA GLN A 359 -7.64 -3.48 -10.85
C GLN A 359 -6.28 -3.31 -10.13
N LYS A 360 -5.20 -3.11 -10.91
CA LYS A 360 -3.84 -2.90 -10.38
C LYS A 360 -3.51 -1.42 -10.21
N GLY A 361 -4.42 -0.52 -10.58
CA GLY A 361 -4.26 0.92 -10.43
C GLY A 361 -3.15 1.48 -11.30
N GLU A 362 -2.99 0.92 -12.51
CA GLU A 362 -2.08 1.37 -13.54
C GLU A 362 -2.19 2.90 -13.72
N LEU A 363 -1.05 3.58 -13.77
CA LEU A 363 -1.01 5.05 -13.83
C LEU A 363 -1.01 5.51 -15.29
N PHE A 364 -1.99 6.35 -15.61
CA PHE A 364 -2.09 7.08 -16.85
C PHE A 364 -2.12 8.58 -16.56
N ALA A 365 -1.90 9.40 -17.57
CA ALA A 365 -2.06 10.84 -17.45
C ALA A 365 -2.80 11.42 -18.63
N LEU A 366 -3.70 12.36 -18.34
CA LEU A 366 -4.27 13.24 -19.32
C LEU A 366 -3.37 14.47 -19.43
N LEU A 367 -2.64 14.57 -20.55
CA LEU A 367 -1.80 15.71 -20.87
C LEU A 367 -2.58 16.67 -21.76
N ARG A 368 -2.59 17.96 -21.38
CA ARG A 368 -3.23 19.04 -22.12
C ARG A 368 -2.21 20.09 -22.51
N LYS A 369 -1.94 20.27 -23.79
CA LYS A 369 -1.11 21.38 -24.26
C LYS A 369 -1.84 22.71 -23.99
N ARG A 370 -1.19 23.63 -23.26
CA ARG A 370 -1.81 24.87 -22.78
C ARG A 370 -2.13 25.85 -23.90
N GLU A 371 -1.26 25.91 -24.91
CA GLU A 371 -1.40 26.80 -26.06
C GLU A 371 -2.53 26.35 -26.99
N THR A 372 -2.53 25.07 -27.36
CA THR A 372 -3.46 24.53 -28.37
C THR A 372 -4.73 23.93 -27.77
N GLY A 373 -4.72 23.56 -26.48
CA GLY A 373 -5.78 22.78 -25.86
C GLY A 373 -5.75 21.28 -26.21
N GLU A 374 -4.78 20.83 -27.01
CA GLU A 374 -4.64 19.44 -27.44
C GLU A 374 -4.56 18.49 -26.24
N LEU A 375 -5.40 17.46 -26.24
CA LEU A 375 -5.42 16.42 -25.21
C LEU A 375 -4.77 15.12 -25.71
N ARG A 376 -4.00 14.50 -24.82
CA ARG A 376 -3.42 13.16 -25.00
C ARG A 376 -3.61 12.35 -23.73
N VAL A 377 -4.06 11.12 -23.87
CA VAL A 377 -4.02 10.12 -22.81
C VAL A 377 -2.73 9.34 -23.00
N CYS A 378 -1.86 9.38 -22.00
CA CYS A 378 -0.56 8.72 -22.05
C CYS A 378 -0.44 7.65 -20.97
N ALA A 379 0.20 6.53 -21.29
CA ALA A 379 0.70 5.60 -20.30
C ALA A 379 1.91 6.24 -19.60
N ALA A 380 1.91 6.27 -18.26
CA ALA A 380 3.04 6.83 -17.55
C ALA A 380 4.26 5.91 -17.72
N ASP A 381 5.36 6.45 -18.24
CA ASP A 381 6.64 5.76 -18.37
C ASP A 381 7.72 6.54 -17.62
N MET A 382 8.22 5.96 -16.53
CA MET A 382 9.22 6.62 -15.68
C MET A 382 10.58 6.84 -16.37
N HIS A 383 10.87 6.09 -17.43
CA HIS A 383 12.14 6.19 -18.16
C HIS A 383 12.10 7.29 -19.22
N LEU A 384 10.92 7.85 -19.48
CA LEU A 384 10.69 8.86 -20.48
C LEU A 384 10.18 10.16 -19.84
N PRO A 385 10.56 11.33 -20.38
CA PRO A 385 9.90 12.58 -20.01
C PRO A 385 8.43 12.54 -20.45
N ALA A 386 7.55 13.27 -19.76
CA ALA A 386 6.09 13.18 -19.94
C ALA A 386 5.64 13.46 -21.38
N GLU A 387 6.35 14.32 -22.11
CA GLU A 387 6.07 14.66 -23.51
C GLU A 387 6.34 13.50 -24.47
N ARG A 388 7.14 12.52 -24.04
CA ARG A 388 7.49 11.31 -24.79
C ARG A 388 6.77 10.06 -24.29
N TRP A 389 5.86 10.20 -23.33
CA TRP A 389 5.09 9.06 -22.85
C TRP A 389 4.26 8.43 -23.98
N PRO A 390 4.13 7.09 -24.01
CA PRO A 390 3.32 6.41 -25.02
C PRO A 390 1.88 6.96 -25.03
N VAL A 391 1.49 7.55 -26.15
CA VAL A 391 0.14 8.08 -26.35
C VAL A 391 -0.79 6.91 -26.65
N LEU A 392 -1.79 6.72 -25.80
CA LEU A 392 -2.79 5.66 -25.93
C LEU A 392 -3.99 6.12 -26.75
N SER A 393 -4.42 7.37 -26.52
CA SER A 393 -5.48 7.99 -27.29
C SER A 393 -5.30 9.51 -27.36
N THR A 394 -5.75 10.08 -28.48
CA THR A 394 -5.85 11.53 -28.71
C THR A 394 -7.32 11.85 -28.90
N PRO A 395 -8.07 12.12 -27.82
CA PRO A 395 -9.48 12.46 -27.95
C PRO A 395 -9.63 13.78 -28.73
N ALA A 396 -10.78 13.98 -29.38
CA ALA A 396 -11.03 15.11 -30.27
C ALA A 396 -10.69 16.47 -29.64
N THR A 397 -10.31 17.46 -30.42
CA THR A 397 -9.80 18.75 -29.93
C THR A 397 -10.74 19.38 -28.90
N PHE A 398 -10.22 19.66 -27.70
CA PHE A 398 -10.97 20.31 -26.63
C PHE A 398 -10.71 21.81 -26.59
N SER A 399 -11.64 22.54 -26.01
CA SER A 399 -11.47 23.96 -25.74
C SER A 399 -10.27 24.23 -24.83
N LYS A 400 -9.42 25.20 -25.20
CA LYS A 400 -8.25 25.61 -24.39
C LYS A 400 -8.62 26.06 -22.97
N THR A 401 -9.85 26.57 -22.81
CA THR A 401 -10.42 27.01 -21.53
C THR A 401 -11.01 25.87 -20.71
N ALA A 402 -11.10 24.66 -21.26
CA ALA A 402 -11.68 23.50 -20.58
C ALA A 402 -10.82 22.95 -19.44
N LYS A 403 -11.38 22.85 -18.24
CA LYS A 403 -10.75 22.23 -17.07
C LYS A 403 -11.25 20.81 -16.91
N HIS A 404 -10.34 19.89 -16.60
CA HIS A 404 -10.64 18.46 -16.49
C HIS A 404 -10.49 17.94 -15.06
N ARG A 405 -11.37 17.01 -14.68
CA ARG A 405 -11.28 16.18 -13.47
C ARG A 405 -11.64 14.75 -13.82
N THR A 406 -11.03 13.81 -13.11
CA THR A 406 -11.23 12.38 -13.35
C THR A 406 -11.79 11.71 -12.10
N PHE A 407 -12.62 10.70 -12.30
CA PHE A 407 -13.13 9.85 -11.24
C PHE A 407 -13.42 8.45 -11.77
N THR A 408 -13.52 7.47 -10.87
CA THR A 408 -13.91 6.10 -11.19
C THR A 408 -15.30 5.82 -10.64
N PHE A 409 -16.11 5.09 -11.41
CA PHE A 409 -17.44 4.64 -11.01
C PHE A 409 -17.68 3.27 -11.62
N ASN A 410 -18.02 2.28 -10.79
CA ASN A 410 -18.16 0.88 -11.20
C ASN A 410 -16.98 0.37 -12.05
N GLU A 411 -15.75 0.66 -11.62
CA GLU A 411 -14.49 0.29 -12.31
C GLU A 411 -14.25 0.98 -13.66
N HIS A 412 -15.18 1.80 -14.14
CA HIS A 412 -14.99 2.62 -15.33
C HIS A 412 -14.41 3.99 -14.98
N LEU A 413 -13.61 4.54 -15.90
CA LEU A 413 -13.06 5.89 -15.79
C LEU A 413 -14.01 6.91 -16.40
N PHE A 414 -14.19 8.03 -15.72
CA PHE A 414 -14.97 9.17 -16.19
C PHE A 414 -14.16 10.45 -16.12
N VAL A 415 -14.38 11.34 -17.08
CA VAL A 415 -13.71 12.64 -17.16
C VAL A 415 -14.76 13.75 -17.20
N ILE A 416 -14.76 14.62 -16.21
CA ILE A 416 -15.55 15.85 -16.18
C ILE A 416 -14.74 16.94 -16.86
N SER A 417 -15.30 17.57 -17.90
CA SER A 417 -14.75 18.73 -18.59
C SER A 417 -15.67 19.93 -18.41
N ILE A 418 -15.14 21.06 -17.93
CA ILE A 418 -15.86 22.35 -17.88
C ILE A 418 -15.12 23.35 -18.75
N ASP A 419 -15.73 23.76 -19.86
CA ASP A 419 -15.28 24.90 -20.65
C ASP A 419 -15.73 26.21 -20.01
N ARG A 420 -14.76 26.96 -19.47
CA ARG A 420 -15.02 28.24 -18.79
C ARG A 420 -15.54 29.34 -19.71
N GLN A 421 -15.29 29.25 -21.02
CA GLN A 421 -15.74 30.27 -21.97
C GLN A 421 -17.20 30.04 -22.36
N THR A 422 -17.53 28.81 -22.77
CA THR A 422 -18.88 28.45 -23.23
C THR A 422 -19.82 28.07 -22.09
N GLY A 423 -19.29 27.72 -20.92
CA GLY A 423 -20.04 27.11 -19.82
C GLY A 423 -20.31 25.62 -20.02
N GLY A 424 -19.90 25.02 -21.14
CA GLY A 424 -20.18 23.61 -21.43
C GLY A 424 -19.55 22.68 -20.38
N LEU A 425 -20.39 21.90 -19.70
CA LEU A 425 -19.99 20.79 -18.84
C LEU A 425 -20.31 19.48 -19.55
N THR A 426 -19.28 18.65 -19.74
CA THR A 426 -19.42 17.31 -20.32
C THR A 426 -18.77 16.28 -19.40
N VAL A 427 -19.47 15.20 -19.11
CA VAL A 427 -18.92 14.00 -18.48
C VAL A 427 -18.68 12.98 -19.59
N PHE A 428 -17.43 12.60 -19.80
CA PHE A 428 -17.04 11.57 -20.73
C PHE A 428 -16.91 10.23 -20.03
N HIS A 429 -17.45 9.18 -20.62
CA HIS A 429 -17.13 7.80 -20.28
C HIS A 429 -15.88 7.37 -21.04
N VAL A 430 -14.93 6.79 -20.31
CA VAL A 430 -13.67 6.28 -20.82
C VAL A 430 -13.60 4.79 -20.45
N PRO A 431 -14.12 3.89 -21.30
CA PRO A 431 -14.20 2.46 -20.97
C PRO A 431 -12.80 1.84 -20.79
N ASP A 432 -11.85 2.28 -21.61
CA ASP A 432 -10.43 2.02 -21.45
C ASP A 432 -9.60 3.24 -21.93
N PRO A 433 -8.33 3.40 -21.48
CA PRO A 433 -7.49 4.56 -21.83
C PRO A 433 -7.17 4.72 -23.32
N SER A 434 -7.30 3.66 -24.11
CA SER A 434 -7.07 3.66 -25.57
C SER A 434 -8.33 3.89 -26.39
N ALA A 435 -9.52 3.69 -25.81
CA ALA A 435 -10.79 3.84 -26.49
C ALA A 435 -11.18 5.29 -26.74
N ALA A 436 -12.10 5.46 -27.69
CA ALA A 436 -12.75 6.73 -27.93
C ALA A 436 -13.61 7.13 -26.73
N TRP A 437 -13.57 8.42 -26.39
CA TRP A 437 -14.36 8.98 -25.30
C TRP A 437 -15.78 9.28 -25.79
N SER A 438 -16.78 8.77 -25.08
CA SER A 438 -18.19 9.04 -25.39
C SER A 438 -18.77 10.00 -24.34
N PRO A 439 -19.57 11.02 -24.74
CA PRO A 439 -20.26 11.85 -23.77
C PRO A 439 -21.35 11.04 -23.07
N ALA A 440 -21.23 10.87 -21.76
CA ALA A 440 -22.24 10.24 -20.90
C ALA A 440 -23.30 11.26 -20.44
N PHE A 441 -22.87 12.49 -20.14
CA PHE A 441 -23.75 13.57 -19.71
C PHE A 441 -23.24 14.91 -20.25
N GLN A 442 -24.15 15.80 -20.67
CA GLN A 442 -23.84 17.13 -21.17
C GLN A 442 -24.84 18.15 -20.64
N THR A 443 -24.34 19.30 -20.20
CA THR A 443 -25.15 20.45 -19.79
C THR A 443 -24.36 21.76 -19.96
N THR A 444 -25.00 22.89 -19.75
CA THR A 444 -24.36 24.21 -19.79
C THR A 444 -24.48 24.86 -18.43
N LEU A 445 -23.35 25.30 -17.88
CA LEU A 445 -23.28 26.03 -16.63
C LEU A 445 -23.40 27.54 -16.87
N PRO A 446 -24.18 28.26 -16.05
CA PRO A 446 -24.26 29.70 -16.13
C PRO A 446 -22.97 30.39 -15.68
N GLU A 447 -22.90 31.70 -15.92
CA GLU A 447 -21.84 32.54 -15.41
C GLU A 447 -21.91 32.72 -13.89
N ARG A 448 -23.13 32.87 -13.34
CA ARG A 448 -23.38 32.99 -11.90
C ARG A 448 -24.14 31.78 -11.40
N PRO A 449 -23.84 31.29 -10.18
CA PRO A 449 -24.48 30.09 -9.64
C PRO A 449 -25.98 30.24 -9.40
N GLU A 450 -26.48 31.47 -9.29
CA GLU A 450 -27.89 31.83 -9.06
C GLU A 450 -28.78 31.54 -10.28
N ASP A 451 -28.20 31.56 -11.48
CA ASP A 451 -28.92 31.38 -12.75
C ASP A 451 -29.03 29.90 -13.17
N ALA A 452 -28.61 28.96 -12.31
CA ALA A 452 -28.51 27.54 -12.65
C ALA A 452 -29.86 26.81 -12.48
N GLU A 453 -30.49 26.39 -13.57
CA GLU A 453 -31.73 25.60 -13.53
C GLU A 453 -31.50 24.11 -13.17
N GLY A 454 -30.32 23.56 -13.49
CA GLY A 454 -29.99 22.14 -13.31
C GLY A 454 -29.13 21.86 -12.08
N LEU A 455 -27.80 21.89 -12.26
CA LEU A 455 -26.82 21.77 -11.18
C LEU A 455 -26.84 23.05 -10.32
N GLN A 456 -27.91 23.25 -9.55
CA GLN A 456 -28.18 24.46 -8.78
C GLN A 456 -26.99 24.81 -7.88
N GLY A 457 -26.50 26.04 -8.02
CA GLY A 457 -25.35 26.53 -7.26
C GLY A 457 -23.98 26.23 -7.89
N LEU A 458 -23.93 25.77 -9.15
CA LEU A 458 -22.69 25.54 -9.89
C LEU A 458 -22.54 26.51 -11.07
N SER A 459 -21.47 27.30 -11.08
CA SER A 459 -21.11 28.18 -12.18
C SER A 459 -20.01 27.59 -13.07
N ARG A 460 -19.84 28.15 -14.28
CA ARG A 460 -18.72 27.83 -15.17
C ARG A 460 -17.34 28.17 -14.57
N ALA A 461 -17.30 28.98 -13.52
CA ALA A 461 -16.06 29.39 -12.85
C ALA A 461 -15.64 28.43 -11.72
N ALA A 462 -16.55 27.55 -11.29
CA ALA A 462 -16.35 26.62 -10.18
C ALA A 462 -15.07 25.79 -10.31
N LYS A 463 -14.45 25.51 -9.16
CA LYS A 463 -13.37 24.54 -9.04
C LYS A 463 -13.94 23.23 -8.55
N LEU A 464 -13.81 22.19 -9.37
CA LEU A 464 -14.25 20.85 -8.99
C LEU A 464 -13.14 20.08 -8.27
N CYS A 465 -13.52 19.32 -7.25
CA CYS A 465 -12.72 18.29 -6.59
C CYS A 465 -13.58 17.03 -6.49
N VAL A 466 -13.00 15.87 -6.81
CA VAL A 466 -13.69 14.59 -6.66
C VAL A 466 -13.24 13.98 -5.34
N ILE A 467 -14.21 13.59 -4.52
CA ILE A 467 -14.01 12.88 -3.26
C ILE A 467 -14.82 11.59 -3.27
N TYR A 468 -14.40 10.59 -2.50
CA TYR A 468 -15.11 9.32 -2.38
C TYR A 468 -15.63 9.18 -0.96
N ALA A 469 -16.90 8.80 -0.84
CA ALA A 469 -17.49 8.43 0.44
C ALA A 469 -16.91 7.06 0.91
N PRO A 470 -17.14 6.66 2.18
CA PRO A 470 -16.65 5.37 2.70
C PRO A 470 -17.13 4.15 1.91
N ASP A 471 -18.29 4.25 1.26
CA ASP A 471 -18.85 3.23 0.36
C ASP A 471 -18.21 3.26 -1.05
N LYS A 472 -17.18 4.09 -1.25
CA LYS A 472 -16.50 4.34 -2.53
C LYS A 472 -17.37 5.02 -3.59
N SER A 473 -18.52 5.60 -3.22
CA SER A 473 -19.33 6.36 -4.16
C SER A 473 -18.70 7.75 -4.44
N PRO A 474 -18.57 8.15 -5.73
CA PRO A 474 -17.96 9.42 -6.09
C PRO A 474 -18.89 10.59 -5.79
N HIS A 475 -18.31 11.63 -5.22
CA HIS A 475 -18.94 12.91 -4.98
C HIS A 475 -18.07 14.02 -5.59
N VAL A 476 -18.73 15.09 -6.05
CA VAL A 476 -18.07 16.28 -6.58
C VAL A 476 -18.27 17.42 -5.61
N LEU A 477 -17.19 17.87 -5.01
CA LEU A 477 -17.12 19.13 -4.30
C LEU A 477 -16.85 20.25 -5.32
N ALA A 478 -17.81 21.15 -5.47
CA ALA A 478 -17.67 22.35 -6.26
C ALA A 478 -17.44 23.55 -5.35
N VAL A 479 -16.35 24.27 -5.58
CA VAL A 479 -15.99 25.47 -4.84
C VAL A 479 -16.06 26.66 -5.79
N GLU A 480 -16.97 27.59 -5.51
CA GLU A 480 -17.10 28.82 -6.28
C GLU A 480 -15.94 29.78 -5.97
N PRO A 481 -15.32 30.43 -6.98
CA PRO A 481 -14.34 31.47 -6.73
C PRO A 481 -15.02 32.69 -6.10
N GLU A 482 -14.62 33.03 -4.88
CA GLU A 482 -15.19 34.10 -4.05
C GLU A 482 -15.33 35.45 -4.78
N GLY A 483 -16.52 36.04 -4.65
CA GLY A 483 -16.77 37.48 -4.83
C GLY A 483 -16.62 38.30 -3.54
N GLY A 484 -16.11 37.71 -2.45
CA GLY A 484 -15.90 38.35 -1.15
C GLY A 484 -16.75 37.72 -0.03
N ASN A 485 -16.06 37.02 0.88
CA ASN A 485 -16.51 36.30 2.08
C ASN A 485 -17.21 34.95 1.85
N ASP A 486 -16.50 33.91 2.30
CA ASP A 486 -16.83 32.47 2.34
C ASP A 486 -17.24 31.85 1.00
N GLY A 487 -16.26 31.29 0.29
CA GLY A 487 -16.46 30.51 -0.92
C GLY A 487 -17.52 29.42 -0.71
N ALA A 488 -18.69 29.60 -1.35
CA ALA A 488 -19.77 28.63 -1.27
C ALA A 488 -19.31 27.30 -1.85
N ALA A 489 -19.27 26.27 -1.00
CA ALA A 489 -19.04 24.90 -1.39
C ALA A 489 -20.36 24.16 -1.56
N SER A 490 -20.53 23.49 -2.69
CA SER A 490 -21.62 22.55 -2.92
C SER A 490 -21.08 21.15 -3.13
N VAL A 491 -21.67 20.17 -2.48
CA VAL A 491 -21.34 18.75 -2.67
C VAL A 491 -22.43 18.09 -3.49
N PHE A 492 -22.04 17.39 -4.55
CA PHE A 492 -22.93 16.65 -5.42
C PHE A 492 -22.60 15.16 -5.35
N ARG A 493 -23.62 14.31 -5.22
CA ARG A 493 -23.50 12.86 -5.33
C ARG A 493 -23.70 12.42 -6.78
N ILE A 494 -22.78 11.61 -7.30
CA ILE A 494 -22.93 10.97 -8.60
C ILE A 494 -23.48 9.57 -8.37
N ALA A 495 -24.81 9.41 -8.53
CA ALA A 495 -25.45 8.10 -8.50
C ALA A 495 -25.32 7.36 -9.84
N ASP A 496 -25.36 8.12 -10.94
CA ASP A 496 -25.12 7.65 -12.31
C ASP A 496 -24.37 8.76 -13.07
N PRO A 497 -23.17 8.50 -13.62
CA PRO A 497 -22.40 9.47 -14.40
C PRO A 497 -23.11 10.00 -15.66
N GLY A 498 -24.09 9.27 -16.18
CA GLY A 498 -24.90 9.66 -17.34
C GLY A 498 -26.11 10.55 -17.01
N GLN A 499 -26.33 10.86 -15.73
CA GLN A 499 -27.51 11.60 -15.27
C GLN A 499 -27.12 12.89 -14.53
N PRO A 500 -28.06 13.85 -14.36
CA PRO A 500 -27.86 15.01 -13.51
C PRO A 500 -27.47 14.62 -12.07
N TRP A 501 -26.52 15.34 -11.49
CA TRP A 501 -26.02 15.04 -10.15
C TRP A 501 -26.97 15.57 -9.07
N SER A 502 -27.08 14.82 -7.97
CA SER A 502 -27.94 15.21 -6.85
C SER A 502 -27.14 16.04 -5.85
N ARG A 503 -27.58 17.26 -5.55
CA ARG A 503 -26.97 18.10 -4.52
C ARG A 503 -27.21 17.49 -3.13
N CYS A 504 -26.15 17.34 -2.35
CA CYS A 504 -26.25 16.89 -0.96
C CYS A 504 -26.78 18.04 -0.07
N ALA A 505 -27.74 17.73 0.80
CA ALA A 505 -28.35 18.72 1.70
C ALA A 505 -27.37 19.26 2.77
N HIS A 506 -26.27 18.55 3.03
CA HIS A 506 -25.26 18.93 4.01
C HIS A 506 -23.90 19.02 3.31
N ALA A 507 -23.53 20.21 2.89
CA ALA A 507 -22.13 20.52 2.61
C ALA A 507 -21.45 20.78 3.96
N PRO A 508 -20.26 20.20 4.24
CA PRO A 508 -19.46 20.62 5.39
C PRO A 508 -19.24 22.12 5.31
N ALA A 509 -19.39 22.84 6.42
CA ALA A 509 -18.87 24.20 6.52
C ALA A 509 -17.36 24.13 6.24
N LEU A 510 -16.88 24.96 5.31
CA LEU A 510 -15.46 25.00 4.93
C LEU A 510 -14.60 25.61 6.03
#